data_AF-A0A2C5Y8F0-F1
#
_entry.id   AF-A0A2C5Y8F0-F1
#
_cell.length_a   1.000
_cell.length_b   1.000
_cell.length_c   1.000
_cell.angle_alpha   90.00
_cell.angle_beta   90.00
_cell.angle_gamma   90.00
#
_symmetry.space_group_name_H-M   'P 1'
#
loop_
_entity.id
_entity.type
_entity.pdbx_description
1 polymer ?
#
loop_
_entity_poly.entity_id
_entity_poly.type
_entity_poly.pdbx_seq_one_letter_code
_entity_poly.pdbx_strand_id
1 'polypeptide(L)'
;MGASETPASTFRYNEQPVYTTSNGAPVDNPEAWQRPGAMGPLLLQDFHLIDQLAHFDRERIPERVVHAKGAGAYGVFEVTHDVSDLTNIDMLNKVGKKTKCVARFSTVGGEKGSPDSARDPRGFSIKLYTEQGNWDWVYNNTPIFFLRDPVKFPLFIHTQKRNPQTNLKDATMFWDYLSTHQEAIHQVMHLFSDRGTPYSYRHMNGYSGHTHKWTKPDGSFVYTQVHLKTDQGSKTFTNAEAGKMASENPDWHTQDLFESIEKGDFPSWTVYVQVLTPEQAEKFRWNIFDLTKVWPQNEVPLRPIGKFSLNKNPQNYFAEIEQLAFSPSHLVPGVEPSVDPVLQSRLFSYPDTHRHRLGVNYQQIPVNAPLHAFNPFQRDGAMAVNGNYGANPNYPSSYRKLTYAPVKPTVTHEKWSGSAVHALFQDVNDDDFVQAKGLWDVLGRTQGQQDNFVGNVSGHLCAAKQDTRNRTYEMFGRVDASLGKAIKEETEKLVK
;
A
#
# COMPACT_ATOMS: atom_id res chain seq x y z
N MET A 1 15.66 -5.63 -20.01
CA MET A 1 16.00 -5.26 -18.62
C MET A 1 14.78 -5.57 -17.75
N GLY A 2 14.69 -6.81 -17.25
CA GLY A 2 13.73 -7.23 -16.22
C GLY A 2 14.47 -7.49 -14.90
N ALA A 3 13.77 -8.00 -13.87
CA ALA A 3 14.26 -8.15 -12.49
C ALA A 3 15.53 -9.03 -12.25
N SER A 4 16.28 -9.40 -13.29
CA SER A 4 17.61 -10.01 -13.19
C SER A 4 18.77 -9.01 -13.24
N GLU A 5 18.57 -7.82 -13.82
CA GLU A 5 19.63 -6.82 -13.96
C GLU A 5 19.17 -5.52 -13.32
N THR A 6 19.56 -5.32 -12.06
CA THR A 6 19.67 -3.94 -11.55
C THR A 6 20.54 -3.20 -12.57
N PRO A 7 20.17 -2.02 -13.08
CA PRO A 7 21.20 -1.16 -13.66
C PRO A 7 22.30 -1.10 -12.61
N ALA A 8 23.50 -1.60 -12.94
CA ALA A 8 24.61 -1.54 -12.02
C ALA A 8 24.70 -0.11 -11.52
N SER A 9 24.92 0.10 -10.22
CA SER A 9 25.20 1.45 -9.74
C SER A 9 26.25 2.05 -10.65
N THR A 10 25.90 3.14 -11.32
CA THR A 10 26.81 3.86 -12.21
C THR A 10 27.83 4.63 -11.38
N PHE A 11 27.61 4.76 -10.07
CA PHE A 11 28.57 5.33 -9.16
C PHE A 11 29.70 4.33 -8.85
N ARG A 12 30.92 4.67 -9.26
CA ARG A 12 32.14 3.92 -9.02
C ARG A 12 33.22 4.87 -8.51
N TYR A 13 33.72 4.64 -7.29
CA TYR A 13 34.71 5.51 -6.63
C TYR A 13 36.01 5.68 -7.41
N ASN A 14 36.36 4.73 -8.28
CA ASN A 14 37.60 4.69 -9.05
C ASN A 14 37.45 5.15 -10.51
N GLU A 15 36.28 5.66 -10.91
CA GLU A 15 36.04 6.19 -12.26
C GLU A 15 35.91 7.71 -12.25
N GLN A 16 36.47 8.35 -13.28
CA GLN A 16 36.32 9.79 -13.54
C GLN A 16 35.61 9.97 -14.89
N PRO A 17 34.27 9.90 -14.91
CA PRO A 17 33.52 10.08 -16.14
C PRO A 17 33.65 11.53 -16.64
N VAL A 18 33.63 11.69 -17.97
CA VAL A 18 33.57 13.03 -18.59
C VAL A 18 32.18 13.61 -18.34
N TYR A 19 32.13 14.83 -17.81
CA TYR A 19 30.89 15.57 -17.61
C TYR A 19 30.33 16.05 -18.96
N THR A 20 29.02 15.85 -19.17
CA THR A 20 28.35 16.18 -20.43
C THR A 20 26.99 16.84 -20.18
N THR A 21 26.49 17.56 -21.18
CA THR A 21 25.07 17.92 -21.31
C THR A 21 24.19 16.70 -21.56
N SER A 22 22.86 16.87 -21.56
CA SER A 22 21.88 15.80 -21.79
C SER A 22 21.99 15.12 -23.15
N ASN A 23 22.55 15.80 -24.17
CA ASN A 23 22.82 15.23 -25.49
C ASN A 23 24.23 14.63 -25.64
N GLY A 24 25.01 14.53 -24.55
CA GLY A 24 26.32 13.89 -24.52
C GLY A 24 27.49 14.76 -24.98
N ALA A 25 27.30 16.07 -25.17
CA ALA A 25 28.40 16.98 -25.50
C ALA A 25 29.22 17.29 -24.24
N PRO A 26 30.57 17.19 -24.28
CA PRO A 26 31.41 17.52 -23.13
C PRO A 26 31.29 18.99 -22.72
N VAL A 27 31.38 19.26 -21.42
CA VAL A 27 31.40 20.61 -20.83
C VAL A 27 32.67 20.79 -20.01
N ASP A 28 33.34 21.92 -20.18
CA ASP A 28 34.61 22.23 -19.55
C ASP A 28 34.47 22.63 -18.07
N ASN A 29 33.39 23.32 -17.70
CA ASN A 29 33.10 23.75 -16.34
C ASN A 29 31.61 23.64 -16.02
N PRO A 30 31.20 22.84 -15.02
CA PRO A 30 29.79 22.62 -14.69
C PRO A 30 29.08 23.83 -14.04
N GLU A 31 29.83 24.86 -13.65
CA GLU A 31 29.33 26.04 -12.94
C GLU A 31 29.45 27.34 -13.76
N ALA A 32 30.10 27.29 -14.93
CA ALA A 32 30.27 28.44 -15.79
C ALA A 32 29.01 28.73 -16.64
N TRP A 33 28.84 29.98 -17.03
CA TRP A 33 27.76 30.43 -17.91
C TRP A 33 28.22 31.57 -18.82
N GLN A 34 27.59 31.72 -19.99
CA GLN A 34 27.99 32.66 -21.03
C GLN A 34 27.41 34.07 -20.83
N ARG A 35 28.28 35.06 -21.04
CA ARG A 35 28.03 36.49 -20.83
C ARG A 35 29.02 37.36 -21.61
N PRO A 36 28.65 38.59 -22.00
CA PRO A 36 29.59 39.50 -22.64
C PRO A 36 30.51 40.15 -21.59
N GLY A 37 31.78 39.74 -21.58
CA GLY A 37 32.77 40.21 -20.61
C GLY A 37 32.51 39.76 -19.18
N ALA A 38 33.41 40.10 -18.25
CA ALA A 38 33.39 39.59 -16.88
C ALA A 38 32.24 40.12 -15.99
N MET A 39 31.46 41.10 -16.47
CA MET A 39 30.34 41.71 -15.72
C MET A 39 29.04 41.84 -16.55
N GLY A 40 28.96 41.22 -17.72
CA GLY A 40 27.78 41.32 -18.60
C GLY A 40 26.59 40.43 -18.20
N PRO A 41 25.42 40.65 -18.82
CA PRO A 41 24.21 39.84 -18.62
C PRO A 41 24.32 38.43 -19.23
N LEU A 42 23.37 37.56 -18.88
CA LEU A 42 23.25 36.21 -19.43
C LEU A 42 22.91 36.21 -20.93
N LEU A 43 23.50 35.27 -21.68
CA LEU A 43 23.18 35.04 -23.09
C LEU A 43 22.26 33.84 -23.26
N LEU A 44 21.21 33.99 -24.08
CA LEU A 44 20.25 32.91 -24.39
C LEU A 44 20.87 31.72 -25.15
N GLN A 45 22.03 31.91 -25.78
CA GLN A 45 22.72 30.84 -26.51
C GLN A 45 23.42 29.82 -25.61
N ASP A 46 23.43 30.04 -24.29
CA ASP A 46 24.01 29.12 -23.33
C ASP A 46 23.14 27.87 -23.15
N PHE A 47 23.36 26.88 -24.02
CA PHE A 47 22.61 25.63 -23.98
C PHE A 47 22.81 24.85 -22.68
N HIS A 48 24.03 24.82 -22.11
CA HIS A 48 24.32 24.05 -20.90
C HIS A 48 23.51 24.57 -19.71
N LEU A 49 23.48 25.89 -19.52
CA LEU A 49 22.65 26.50 -18.48
C LEU A 49 21.15 26.19 -18.68
N ILE A 50 20.65 26.35 -19.90
CA ILE A 50 19.23 26.12 -20.21
C ILE A 50 18.85 24.65 -20.00
N ASP A 51 19.70 23.71 -20.43
CA ASP A 51 19.51 22.26 -20.29
C ASP A 51 19.40 21.86 -18.81
N GLN A 52 20.32 22.35 -17.96
CA GLN A 52 20.28 22.10 -16.52
C GLN A 52 19.00 22.64 -15.87
N LEU A 53 18.67 23.92 -16.09
CA LEU A 53 17.51 24.56 -15.48
C LEU A 53 16.20 23.91 -15.93
N ALA A 54 16.07 23.62 -17.23
CA ALA A 54 14.86 23.02 -17.76
C ALA A 54 14.61 21.59 -17.22
N HIS A 55 15.66 20.80 -16.98
CA HIS A 55 15.52 19.50 -16.35
C HIS A 55 15.18 19.64 -14.85
N PHE A 56 15.86 20.54 -14.14
CA PHE A 56 15.59 20.82 -12.72
C PHE A 56 14.11 21.18 -12.48
N ASP A 57 13.54 22.05 -13.31
CA ASP A 57 12.13 22.46 -13.25
C ASP A 57 11.14 21.29 -13.45
N ARG A 58 11.61 20.13 -13.96
CA ARG A 58 10.81 18.94 -14.30
C ARG A 58 11.13 17.72 -13.43
N GLU A 59 11.92 17.87 -12.36
CA GLU A 59 12.26 16.76 -11.48
C GLU A 59 11.04 16.19 -10.72
N ARG A 60 9.98 16.96 -10.53
CA ARG A 60 8.81 16.55 -9.75
C ARG A 60 7.75 15.92 -10.65
N ILE A 61 7.29 14.74 -10.24
CA ILE A 61 6.04 14.12 -10.72
C ILE A 61 4.96 14.27 -9.64
N PRO A 62 3.66 14.12 -9.97
CA PRO A 62 2.62 14.08 -8.95
C PRO A 62 2.94 13.03 -7.88
N GLU A 63 2.75 13.37 -6.61
CA GLU A 63 2.79 12.36 -5.56
C GLU A 63 1.64 11.35 -5.72
N ARG A 64 1.71 10.22 -5.02
CA ARG A 64 0.54 9.34 -4.93
C ARG A 64 -0.57 10.08 -4.18
N VAL A 65 -1.79 10.07 -4.72
CA VAL A 65 -2.95 10.78 -4.12
C VAL A 65 -3.20 10.37 -2.65
N VAL A 66 -2.85 9.13 -2.32
CA VAL A 66 -2.76 8.58 -0.96
C VAL A 66 -1.45 7.82 -0.85
N HIS A 67 -0.93 7.64 0.37
CA HIS A 67 0.33 6.94 0.59
C HIS A 67 1.55 7.60 -0.06
N ALA A 68 1.60 8.94 -0.06
CA ALA A 68 2.65 9.73 -0.69
C ALA A 68 4.01 9.54 -0.01
N LYS A 69 4.08 9.71 1.32
CA LYS A 69 5.27 9.44 2.13
C LYS A 69 5.51 7.95 2.31
N GLY A 70 6.73 7.48 2.11
CA GLY A 70 7.07 6.08 2.27
C GLY A 70 8.53 5.74 2.05
N ALA A 71 8.87 4.48 2.30
CA ALA A 71 10.20 3.91 2.09
C ALA A 71 10.07 2.52 1.44
N GLY A 72 11.13 2.00 0.84
CA GLY A 72 11.07 0.67 0.26
C GLY A 72 12.43 0.01 0.14
N ALA A 73 12.40 -1.30 -0.04
CA ALA A 73 13.57 -2.14 -0.16
C ALA A 73 13.26 -3.39 -0.98
N TYR A 74 14.30 -4.02 -1.49
CA TYR A 74 14.24 -5.29 -2.20
C TYR A 74 14.46 -6.46 -1.25
N GLY A 75 13.95 -7.61 -1.68
CA GLY A 75 13.98 -8.82 -0.88
C GLY A 75 13.62 -10.07 -1.64
N VAL A 76 13.29 -11.10 -0.86
CA VAL A 76 12.90 -12.42 -1.34
C VAL A 76 11.73 -12.94 -0.52
N PHE A 77 10.74 -13.51 -1.21
CA PHE A 77 9.76 -14.41 -0.64
C PHE A 77 10.22 -15.85 -0.85
N GLU A 78 10.21 -16.67 0.19
CA GLU A 78 10.57 -18.09 0.17
C GLU A 78 9.40 -18.94 0.67
N VAL A 79 9.00 -19.94 -0.12
CA VAL A 79 8.00 -20.93 0.30
C VAL A 79 8.62 -21.84 1.37
N THR A 80 8.00 -21.94 2.53
CA THR A 80 8.52 -22.76 3.65
C THR A 80 7.64 -23.96 3.97
N HIS A 81 6.38 -23.96 3.52
CA HIS A 81 5.42 -25.03 3.75
C HIS A 81 4.76 -25.43 2.44
N ASP A 82 4.45 -26.72 2.30
CA ASP A 82 3.68 -27.20 1.15
C ASP A 82 2.23 -26.70 1.27
N VAL A 83 1.75 -26.06 0.20
CA VAL A 83 0.38 -25.53 0.05
C VAL A 83 -0.27 -25.97 -1.25
N SER A 84 0.24 -27.05 -1.86
CA SER A 84 -0.27 -27.61 -3.12
C SER A 84 -1.72 -28.10 -3.04
N ASP A 85 -2.22 -28.40 -1.84
CA ASP A 85 -3.63 -28.69 -1.56
C ASP A 85 -4.55 -27.46 -1.64
N LEU A 86 -3.98 -26.26 -1.49
CA LEU A 86 -4.72 -24.99 -1.52
C LEU A 86 -4.71 -24.33 -2.88
N THR A 87 -3.62 -24.50 -3.64
CA THR A 87 -3.40 -23.69 -4.83
C THR A 87 -2.47 -24.31 -5.88
N ASN A 88 -2.68 -23.92 -7.14
CA ASN A 88 -1.79 -24.17 -8.26
C ASN A 88 -0.91 -22.96 -8.66
N ILE A 89 -0.88 -21.89 -7.85
CA ILE A 89 -0.05 -20.70 -8.09
C ILE A 89 1.43 -21.10 -8.21
N ASP A 90 2.06 -20.80 -9.35
CA ASP A 90 3.44 -21.22 -9.62
C ASP A 90 4.43 -20.73 -8.55
N MET A 91 4.26 -19.51 -8.04
CA MET A 91 5.10 -18.95 -6.98
C MET A 91 5.13 -19.79 -5.70
N LEU A 92 4.06 -20.55 -5.42
CA LEU A 92 3.84 -21.30 -4.18
C LEU A 92 4.02 -22.82 -4.33
N ASN A 93 4.31 -23.31 -5.54
CA ASN A 93 4.20 -24.74 -5.88
C ASN A 93 5.33 -25.65 -5.37
N LYS A 94 6.36 -25.10 -4.71
CA LYS A 94 7.51 -25.87 -4.23
C LYS A 94 8.15 -25.24 -3.01
N VAL A 95 8.29 -26.01 -1.92
CA VAL A 95 9.05 -25.62 -0.74
C VAL A 95 10.50 -25.30 -1.11
N GLY A 96 11.03 -24.19 -0.58
CA GLY A 96 12.33 -23.63 -0.90
C GLY A 96 12.38 -22.80 -2.19
N LYS A 97 11.27 -22.70 -2.94
CA LYS A 97 11.19 -21.80 -4.10
C LYS A 97 11.27 -20.35 -3.62
N LYS A 98 12.15 -19.57 -4.27
CA LYS A 98 12.42 -18.17 -3.96
C LYS A 98 11.92 -17.28 -5.09
N THR A 99 11.25 -16.20 -4.72
CA THR A 99 10.73 -15.18 -5.63
C THR A 99 11.28 -13.83 -5.21
N LYS A 100 12.00 -13.17 -6.13
CA LYS A 100 12.49 -11.81 -5.90
C LYS A 100 11.31 -10.86 -5.74
N CYS A 101 11.45 -9.87 -4.88
CA CYS A 101 10.41 -8.89 -4.66
C CYS A 101 10.96 -7.52 -4.29
N VAL A 102 10.11 -6.51 -4.41
CA VAL A 102 10.32 -5.16 -3.88
C VAL A 102 9.12 -4.77 -3.03
N ALA A 103 9.37 -4.21 -1.86
CA ALA A 103 8.32 -3.70 -0.99
C ALA A 103 8.39 -2.18 -0.85
N ARG A 104 7.21 -1.58 -0.66
CA ARG A 104 7.07 -0.18 -0.27
C ARG A 104 6.13 -0.07 0.92
N PHE A 105 6.63 0.58 1.94
CA PHE A 105 5.89 0.99 3.12
C PHE A 105 5.51 2.47 3.03
N SER A 106 4.44 2.87 3.69
CA SER A 106 3.96 4.26 3.62
C SER A 106 3.00 4.61 4.75
N THR A 107 2.86 5.89 5.08
CA THR A 107 1.64 6.42 5.73
C THR A 107 0.50 6.51 4.69
N VAL A 108 -0.64 7.13 4.98
CA VAL A 108 -1.79 7.24 4.06
C VAL A 108 -2.13 8.70 3.74
N GLY A 109 -2.45 9.50 4.77
CA GLY A 109 -3.08 10.80 4.61
C GLY A 109 -2.09 11.93 4.33
N GLY A 110 -0.88 11.84 4.89
CA GLY A 110 0.18 12.85 4.77
C GLY A 110 0.78 12.95 3.37
N GLU A 111 1.17 14.16 2.97
CA GLU A 111 1.88 14.44 1.72
C GLU A 111 3.36 13.99 1.81
N LYS A 112 4.12 14.09 0.71
CA LYS A 112 5.50 13.59 0.61
C LYS A 112 6.44 14.04 1.73
N GLY A 113 6.26 15.25 2.27
CA GLY A 113 7.08 15.82 3.35
C GLY A 113 6.56 15.58 4.77
N SER A 114 5.49 14.80 4.94
CA SER A 114 4.91 14.50 6.25
C SER A 114 5.79 13.56 7.09
N PRO A 115 5.66 13.58 8.43
CA PRO A 115 6.46 12.74 9.31
C PRO A 115 6.06 11.26 9.26
N ASP A 116 7.05 10.37 9.21
CA ASP A 116 6.88 8.92 9.20
C ASP A 116 6.11 8.38 10.43
N SER A 117 6.24 9.05 11.58
CA SER A 117 5.62 8.66 12.86
C SER A 117 4.17 9.13 13.04
N ALA A 118 3.56 9.81 12.05
CA ALA A 118 2.17 10.26 12.14
C ALA A 118 1.19 9.10 12.46
N ARG A 119 0.13 9.36 13.24
CA ARG A 119 -0.94 8.39 13.47
C ARG A 119 -1.70 8.13 12.18
N ASP A 120 -1.61 6.91 11.65
CA ASP A 120 -2.16 6.54 10.34
C ASP A 120 -2.13 5.01 10.19
N PRO A 121 -2.96 4.36 9.35
CA PRO A 121 -2.59 3.03 8.85
C PRO A 121 -1.23 3.12 8.13
N ARG A 122 -0.57 1.98 7.96
CA ARG A 122 0.61 1.89 7.12
C ARG A 122 0.33 1.03 5.90
N GLY A 123 0.63 1.55 4.71
CA GLY A 123 0.71 0.74 3.51
C GLY A 123 1.89 -0.23 3.63
N PHE A 124 1.68 -1.46 3.19
CA PHE A 124 2.68 -2.52 3.15
C PHE A 124 2.51 -3.25 1.82
N SER A 125 2.98 -2.64 0.72
CA SER A 125 2.83 -3.20 -0.62
C SER A 125 4.06 -4.02 -1.02
N ILE A 126 3.87 -5.19 -1.62
CA ILE A 126 4.95 -6.07 -2.11
C ILE A 126 4.65 -6.45 -3.56
N LYS A 127 5.64 -6.30 -4.45
CA LYS A 127 5.61 -6.76 -5.84
C LYS A 127 6.49 -7.99 -5.93
N LEU A 128 5.90 -9.11 -6.32
CA LEU A 128 6.56 -10.40 -6.49
C LEU A 128 6.82 -10.61 -7.99
N TYR A 129 8.08 -10.70 -8.37
CA TYR A 129 8.49 -10.92 -9.76
C TYR A 129 8.46 -12.42 -10.05
N THR A 130 7.31 -12.93 -10.47
CA THR A 130 7.11 -14.37 -10.75
C THR A 130 7.40 -14.69 -12.22
N GLU A 131 7.59 -15.97 -12.54
CA GLU A 131 7.73 -16.46 -13.91
C GLU A 131 6.47 -16.23 -14.76
N GLN A 132 5.30 -16.09 -14.11
CA GLN A 132 4.00 -15.90 -14.77
C GLN A 132 3.51 -14.45 -14.72
N GLY A 133 4.43 -13.50 -14.50
CA GLY A 133 4.14 -12.07 -14.39
C GLY A 133 4.32 -11.51 -12.99
N ASN A 134 4.08 -10.21 -12.83
CA ASN A 134 4.16 -9.58 -11.52
C ASN A 134 2.86 -9.82 -10.74
N TRP A 135 3.00 -10.28 -9.49
CA TRP A 135 1.89 -10.35 -8.54
C TRP A 135 2.07 -9.30 -7.45
N ASP A 136 1.12 -8.38 -7.31
CA ASP A 136 1.20 -7.30 -6.33
C ASP A 136 0.29 -7.54 -5.13
N TRP A 137 0.90 -7.70 -3.95
CA TRP A 137 0.22 -7.69 -2.66
C TRP A 137 0.14 -6.25 -2.16
N VAL A 138 -0.97 -5.57 -2.45
CA VAL A 138 -1.18 -4.17 -2.09
C VAL A 138 -1.91 -4.07 -0.75
N TYR A 139 -1.16 -4.32 0.31
CA TYR A 139 -1.67 -4.60 1.66
C TYR A 139 -1.50 -3.40 2.60
N ASN A 140 -2.11 -3.49 3.78
CA ASN A 140 -1.95 -2.55 4.88
C ASN A 140 -1.43 -3.27 6.14
N ASN A 141 -1.04 -2.50 7.15
CA ASN A 141 -0.67 -3.02 8.47
C ASN A 141 -1.86 -3.34 9.40
N THR A 142 -3.08 -3.30 8.87
CA THR A 142 -4.34 -3.63 9.53
C THR A 142 -5.10 -4.65 8.70
N PRO A 143 -5.81 -5.63 9.31
CA PRO A 143 -6.60 -6.63 8.59
C PRO A 143 -7.96 -6.12 8.10
N ILE A 144 -8.32 -4.87 8.40
CA ILE A 144 -9.62 -4.28 8.08
C ILE A 144 -9.46 -2.83 7.60
N PHE A 145 -10.53 -2.21 7.12
CA PHE A 145 -10.50 -0.83 6.64
C PHE A 145 -11.71 -0.01 7.12
N PHE A 146 -11.72 1.28 6.83
CA PHE A 146 -12.75 2.23 7.31
C PHE A 146 -14.10 2.12 6.60
N LEU A 147 -14.17 1.42 5.46
CA LEU A 147 -15.35 1.39 4.62
C LEU A 147 -15.47 0.05 3.91
N ARG A 148 -16.71 -0.30 3.59
CA ARG A 148 -17.09 -1.43 2.74
C ARG A 148 -17.79 -1.03 1.44
N ASP A 149 -18.01 0.28 1.23
CA ASP A 149 -18.62 0.82 0.01
C ASP A 149 -17.58 1.66 -0.75
N PRO A 150 -17.15 1.24 -1.96
CA PRO A 150 -16.02 1.87 -2.65
C PRO A 150 -16.24 3.34 -3.00
N VAL A 151 -17.49 3.74 -3.28
CA VAL A 151 -17.82 5.14 -3.59
C VAL A 151 -17.51 6.10 -2.44
N LYS A 152 -17.45 5.60 -1.20
CA LYS A 152 -17.08 6.39 -0.03
C LYS A 152 -15.59 6.71 0.02
N PHE A 153 -14.72 6.03 -0.75
CA PHE A 153 -13.28 6.18 -0.62
C PHE A 153 -12.78 7.61 -0.87
N PRO A 154 -13.17 8.33 -1.95
CA PRO A 154 -12.78 9.73 -2.11
C PRO A 154 -13.33 10.63 -1.01
N LEU A 155 -14.57 10.40 -0.56
CA LEU A 155 -15.21 11.16 0.52
C LEU A 155 -14.41 11.03 1.82
N PHE A 156 -14.09 9.79 2.20
CA PHE A 156 -13.24 9.47 3.33
C PHE A 156 -11.87 10.13 3.21
N ILE A 157 -11.16 9.91 2.10
CA ILE A 157 -9.79 10.42 1.94
C ILE A 157 -9.74 11.96 2.02
N HIS A 158 -10.76 12.67 1.53
CA HIS A 158 -10.83 14.12 1.68
C HIS A 158 -10.87 14.55 3.16
N THR A 159 -11.64 13.86 4.01
CA THR A 159 -11.78 14.23 5.43
C THR A 159 -10.53 13.93 6.26
N GLN A 160 -9.70 12.98 5.80
CA GLN A 160 -8.39 12.67 6.39
C GLN A 160 -7.30 13.66 5.96
N LYS A 161 -7.57 14.47 4.93
CA LYS A 161 -6.62 15.41 4.32
C LYS A 161 -6.86 16.83 4.81
N ARG A 162 -6.74 17.80 3.91
CA ARG A 162 -6.75 19.22 4.23
C ARG A 162 -8.12 19.79 3.91
N ASN A 163 -8.60 20.66 4.78
CA ASN A 163 -9.79 21.44 4.53
C ASN A 163 -9.60 22.28 3.25
N PRO A 164 -10.58 22.31 2.34
CA PRO A 164 -10.42 22.93 1.02
C PRO A 164 -10.24 24.45 1.05
N GLN A 165 -10.68 25.12 2.12
CA GLN A 165 -10.52 26.57 2.27
C GLN A 165 -9.23 26.93 3.00
N THR A 166 -8.93 26.24 4.11
CA THR A 166 -7.83 26.65 5.01
C THR A 166 -6.52 25.93 4.71
N ASN A 167 -6.57 24.82 3.96
CA ASN A 167 -5.44 23.93 3.70
C ASN A 167 -4.83 23.29 4.98
N LEU A 168 -5.56 23.32 6.10
CA LEU A 168 -5.18 22.72 7.38
C LEU A 168 -5.88 21.38 7.60
N LYS A 169 -5.34 20.52 8.49
CA LYS A 169 -6.12 19.39 9.01
C LYS A 169 -7.29 19.91 9.84
N ASP A 170 -8.42 19.20 9.79
CA ASP A 170 -9.66 19.61 10.44
C ASP A 170 -10.28 18.43 11.21
N ALA A 171 -10.18 18.49 12.54
CA ALA A 171 -10.72 17.45 13.42
C ALA A 171 -12.26 17.34 13.31
N THR A 172 -12.95 18.44 12.98
CA THR A 172 -14.40 18.41 12.77
C THR A 172 -14.73 17.59 11.53
N MET A 173 -14.09 17.87 10.39
CA MET A 173 -14.32 17.08 9.16
C MET A 173 -14.00 15.59 9.35
N PHE A 174 -12.88 15.30 10.03
CA PHE A 174 -12.44 13.94 10.32
C PHE A 174 -13.49 13.17 11.11
N TRP A 175 -13.96 13.72 12.23
CA TRP A 175 -14.88 13.05 13.13
C TRP A 175 -16.34 13.13 12.67
N ASP A 176 -16.72 14.15 11.91
CA ASP A 176 -18.06 14.24 11.32
C ASP A 176 -18.30 13.06 10.36
N TYR A 177 -17.34 12.80 9.48
CA TYR A 177 -17.39 11.64 8.60
C TYR A 177 -17.46 10.33 9.40
N LEU A 178 -16.52 10.10 10.32
CA LEU A 178 -16.43 8.81 11.04
C LEU A 178 -17.62 8.57 11.98
N SER A 179 -18.16 9.63 12.60
CA SER A 179 -19.34 9.50 13.47
C SER A 179 -20.65 9.26 12.71
N THR A 180 -20.69 9.55 11.40
CA THR A 180 -21.84 9.30 10.53
C THR A 180 -21.69 8.05 9.65
N HIS A 181 -20.47 7.53 9.49
CA HIS A 181 -20.13 6.32 8.72
C HIS A 181 -19.54 5.26 9.67
N GLN A 182 -20.40 4.76 10.55
CA GLN A 182 -19.94 4.00 11.72
C GLN A 182 -19.51 2.55 11.40
N GLU A 183 -19.64 2.08 10.15
CA GLU A 183 -18.96 0.85 9.72
C GLU A 183 -17.43 0.93 9.91
N ALA A 184 -16.90 2.15 9.96
CA ALA A 184 -15.48 2.43 10.19
C ALA A 184 -15.01 2.10 11.61
N ILE A 185 -15.92 1.88 12.59
CA ILE A 185 -15.60 1.85 14.01
C ILE A 185 -14.50 0.84 14.36
N HIS A 186 -14.49 -0.33 13.73
CA HIS A 186 -13.46 -1.34 13.96
C HIS A 186 -12.06 -0.84 13.56
N GLN A 187 -11.95 -0.14 12.42
CA GLN A 187 -10.69 0.46 11.98
C GLN A 187 -10.32 1.70 12.79
N VAL A 188 -11.29 2.46 13.28
CA VAL A 188 -11.04 3.57 14.22
C VAL A 188 -10.44 3.04 15.52
N MET A 189 -10.98 1.94 16.07
CA MET A 189 -10.40 1.26 17.24
C MET A 189 -8.95 0.82 17.00
N HIS A 190 -8.63 0.33 15.79
CA HIS A 190 -7.25 -0.01 15.44
C HIS A 190 -6.36 1.24 15.33
N LEU A 191 -6.82 2.27 14.62
CA LEU A 191 -6.07 3.51 14.35
C LEU A 191 -5.70 4.27 15.62
N PHE A 192 -6.63 4.38 16.57
CA PHE A 192 -6.41 5.14 17.80
C PHE A 192 -5.77 4.30 18.92
N SER A 193 -5.60 2.99 18.74
CA SER A 193 -4.68 2.20 19.56
C SER A 193 -3.22 2.60 19.26
N ASP A 194 -2.26 2.16 20.07
CA ASP A 194 -0.85 2.44 19.80
C ASP A 194 -0.36 1.82 18.48
N ARG A 195 -1.09 0.84 17.92
CA ARG A 195 -0.81 0.27 16.60
C ARG A 195 -0.96 1.28 15.45
N GLY A 196 -1.62 2.42 15.67
CA GLY A 196 -1.66 3.53 14.71
C GLY A 196 -0.35 4.31 14.58
N THR A 197 0.59 4.08 15.50
CA THR A 197 1.92 4.70 15.54
C THR A 197 2.98 3.62 15.74
N PRO A 198 3.19 2.72 14.75
CA PRO A 198 4.22 1.68 14.85
C PRO A 198 5.61 2.33 15.04
N TYR A 199 6.50 1.65 15.78
CA TYR A 199 7.85 2.16 16.05
C TYR A 199 8.70 2.30 14.78
N SER A 200 8.57 1.35 13.86
CA SER A 200 9.13 1.43 12.51
C SER A 200 8.40 0.45 11.58
N TYR A 201 8.70 0.51 10.28
CA TYR A 201 8.13 -0.42 9.29
C TYR A 201 8.48 -1.89 9.58
N ARG A 202 9.58 -2.17 10.29
CA ARG A 202 10.02 -3.54 10.63
C ARG A 202 9.20 -4.16 11.75
N HIS A 203 8.54 -3.34 12.58
CA HIS A 203 7.83 -3.77 13.80
C HIS A 203 6.30 -3.81 13.64
N MET A 204 5.82 -3.91 12.41
CA MET A 204 4.39 -4.01 12.10
C MET A 204 4.09 -5.24 11.24
N ASN A 205 2.86 -5.71 11.31
CA ASN A 205 2.36 -6.79 10.47
C ASN A 205 1.89 -6.24 9.12
N GLY A 206 1.63 -7.14 8.15
CA GLY A 206 0.95 -6.85 6.88
C GLY A 206 -0.24 -7.77 6.69
N TYR A 207 -1.28 -7.31 5.99
CA TYR A 207 -2.52 -8.05 5.81
C TYR A 207 -3.16 -7.78 4.46
N SER A 208 -3.72 -8.81 3.85
CA SER A 208 -4.50 -8.64 2.61
C SER A 208 -5.68 -7.70 2.79
N GLY A 209 -6.26 -7.69 3.99
CA GLY A 209 -7.52 -7.03 4.32
C GLY A 209 -8.68 -7.74 3.61
N HIS A 210 -8.66 -7.66 2.30
CA HIS A 210 -9.61 -8.35 1.44
C HIS A 210 -9.38 -9.86 1.43
N THR A 211 -10.50 -10.55 1.22
CA THR A 211 -10.53 -11.95 0.82
C THR A 211 -10.17 -12.08 -0.65
N HIS A 212 -9.41 -13.12 -1.01
CA HIS A 212 -9.08 -13.50 -2.38
C HIS A 212 -9.53 -14.93 -2.64
N LYS A 213 -9.57 -15.36 -3.91
CA LYS A 213 -9.82 -16.74 -4.31
C LYS A 213 -8.52 -17.37 -4.78
N TRP A 214 -8.17 -18.54 -4.25
CA TRP A 214 -7.04 -19.34 -4.75
C TRP A 214 -7.55 -20.63 -5.38
N THR A 215 -7.13 -20.89 -6.62
CA THR A 215 -7.55 -22.05 -7.42
C THR A 215 -6.72 -23.27 -7.09
N LYS A 216 -7.37 -24.37 -6.73
CA LYS A 216 -6.76 -25.67 -6.46
C LYS A 216 -6.34 -26.39 -7.76
N PRO A 217 -5.48 -27.42 -7.68
CA PRO A 217 -5.06 -28.20 -8.84
C PRO A 217 -6.21 -28.87 -9.62
N ASP A 218 -7.32 -29.21 -8.96
CA ASP A 218 -8.50 -29.82 -9.59
C ASP A 218 -9.44 -28.80 -10.27
N GLY A 219 -9.13 -27.50 -10.20
CA GLY A 219 -9.93 -26.41 -10.75
C GLY A 219 -11.00 -25.87 -9.81
N SER A 220 -11.21 -26.46 -8.63
CA SER A 220 -11.99 -25.85 -7.55
C SER A 220 -11.20 -24.72 -6.88
N PHE A 221 -11.76 -24.03 -5.88
CA PHE A 221 -11.05 -22.93 -5.20
C PHE A 221 -11.40 -22.83 -3.73
N VAL A 222 -10.63 -22.00 -3.02
CA VAL A 222 -10.86 -21.61 -1.63
C VAL A 222 -10.75 -20.09 -1.49
N TYR A 223 -11.43 -19.54 -0.50
CA TYR A 223 -11.26 -18.16 -0.07
C TYR A 223 -10.09 -18.04 0.89
N THR A 224 -9.28 -17.00 0.72
CA THR A 224 -8.04 -16.80 1.48
C THR A 224 -7.88 -15.36 1.98
N GLN A 225 -7.37 -15.20 3.20
CA GLN A 225 -6.77 -13.96 3.69
C GLN A 225 -5.30 -14.19 4.03
N VAL A 226 -4.42 -13.28 3.61
CA VAL A 226 -2.96 -13.38 3.78
C VAL A 226 -2.53 -12.52 4.95
N HIS A 227 -1.66 -13.06 5.81
CA HIS A 227 -1.11 -12.37 6.98
C HIS A 227 0.41 -12.47 6.98
N LEU A 228 1.09 -11.33 7.08
CA LEU A 228 2.53 -11.24 7.29
C LEU A 228 2.77 -10.82 8.73
N LYS A 229 3.38 -11.69 9.54
CA LYS A 229 3.69 -11.43 10.95
C LYS A 229 5.15 -11.07 11.10
N THR A 230 5.44 -9.90 11.69
CA THR A 230 6.83 -9.44 11.90
C THR A 230 7.59 -10.42 12.78
N ASP A 231 8.79 -10.81 12.34
CA ASP A 231 9.68 -11.67 13.13
C ASP A 231 10.51 -10.85 14.15
N GLN A 232 10.45 -9.51 14.09
CA GLN A 232 11.16 -8.57 14.98
C GLN A 232 10.36 -8.26 16.25
N GLY A 233 9.12 -8.77 16.33
CA GLY A 233 8.16 -8.42 17.38
C GLY A 233 7.46 -7.09 17.09
N SER A 234 6.18 -7.03 17.44
CA SER A 234 5.38 -5.81 17.29
C SER A 234 5.82 -4.77 18.32
N LYS A 235 6.06 -3.54 17.86
CA LYS A 235 6.48 -2.41 18.70
C LYS A 235 5.84 -1.13 18.20
N THR A 236 5.41 -0.28 19.11
CA THR A 236 4.66 0.95 18.85
C THR A 236 5.23 2.10 19.67
N PHE A 237 5.05 3.31 19.18
CA PHE A 237 5.14 4.53 19.98
C PHE A 237 3.81 4.78 20.71
N THR A 238 3.89 5.39 21.88
CA THR A 238 2.79 6.19 22.44
C THR A 238 2.58 7.45 21.61
N ASN A 239 1.46 8.14 21.78
CA ASN A 239 1.17 9.36 21.03
C ASN A 239 2.17 10.51 21.30
N ALA A 240 2.65 10.63 22.54
CA ALA A 240 3.66 11.62 22.90
C ALA A 240 5.01 11.32 22.23
N GLU A 241 5.45 10.06 22.23
CA GLU A 241 6.68 9.65 21.55
C GLU A 241 6.59 9.84 20.03
N ALA A 242 5.46 9.47 19.43
CA ALA A 242 5.22 9.66 18.00
C ALA A 242 5.25 11.15 17.62
N GLY A 243 4.64 12.01 18.44
CA GLY A 243 4.66 13.47 18.26
C GLY A 243 6.06 14.07 18.42
N LYS A 244 6.85 13.60 19.40
CA LYS A 244 8.25 13.98 19.56
C LYS A 244 9.09 13.56 18.35
N MET A 245 8.97 12.30 17.92
CA MET A 245 9.68 11.77 16.76
C MET A 245 9.33 12.53 15.47
N ALA A 246 8.08 12.97 15.31
CA ALA A 246 7.67 13.75 14.15
C ALA A 246 8.44 15.07 14.01
N SER A 247 8.89 15.66 15.13
CA SER A 247 9.71 16.88 15.14
C SER A 247 11.21 16.60 15.11
N GLU A 248 11.68 15.55 15.78
CA GLU A 248 13.11 15.23 15.86
C GLU A 248 13.64 14.58 14.59
N ASN A 249 12.85 13.67 13.99
CA ASN A 249 13.21 12.96 12.78
C ASN A 249 11.96 12.55 11.97
N PRO A 250 11.49 13.40 11.04
CA PRO A 250 10.32 13.10 10.20
C PRO A 250 10.55 11.95 9.21
N ASP A 251 11.77 11.41 9.11
CA ASP A 251 12.17 10.30 8.24
C ASP A 251 12.59 9.06 9.03
N TRP A 252 12.20 8.96 10.31
CA TRP A 252 12.63 7.89 11.22
C TRP A 252 12.41 6.48 10.68
N HIS A 253 11.25 6.16 10.10
CA HIS A 253 10.99 4.81 9.59
C HIS A 253 11.81 4.51 8.33
N THR A 254 12.03 5.53 7.50
CA THR A 254 12.88 5.45 6.32
C THR A 254 14.33 5.18 6.71
N GLN A 255 14.86 5.94 7.67
CA GLN A 255 16.21 5.76 8.20
C GLN A 255 16.39 4.39 8.88
N ASP A 256 15.46 3.99 9.77
CA ASP A 256 15.51 2.68 10.45
C ASP A 256 15.56 1.52 9.45
N LEU A 257 14.71 1.53 8.40
CA LEU A 257 14.72 0.48 7.38
C LEU A 257 16.04 0.44 6.62
N PHE A 258 16.52 1.60 6.17
CA PHE A 258 17.74 1.70 5.37
C PHE A 258 18.97 1.23 6.15
N GLU A 259 19.18 1.76 7.36
CA GLU A 259 20.33 1.45 8.19
C GLU A 259 20.33 -0.01 8.68
N SER A 260 19.15 -0.58 8.96
CA SER A 260 19.06 -1.99 9.38
C SER A 260 19.54 -2.92 8.27
N ILE A 261 19.13 -2.65 7.03
CA ILE A 261 19.57 -3.42 5.85
C ILE A 261 21.07 -3.20 5.59
N GLU A 262 21.57 -1.97 5.69
CA GLU A 262 23.00 -1.67 5.51
C GLU A 262 23.89 -2.41 6.52
N LYS A 263 23.43 -2.54 7.76
CA LYS A 263 24.13 -3.26 8.85
C LYS A 263 23.94 -4.77 8.81
N GLY A 264 23.13 -5.30 7.89
CA GLY A 264 22.83 -6.74 7.78
C GLY A 264 21.75 -7.24 8.74
N ASP A 265 21.07 -6.37 9.48
CA ASP A 265 19.89 -6.68 10.31
C ASP A 265 18.62 -6.74 9.44
N PHE A 266 18.60 -7.73 8.55
CA PHE A 266 17.55 -7.88 7.54
C PHE A 266 16.19 -8.19 8.17
N PRO A 267 15.17 -7.32 8.00
CA PRO A 267 13.85 -7.62 8.52
C PRO A 267 13.17 -8.72 7.69
N SER A 268 12.46 -9.59 8.39
CA SER A 268 11.62 -10.64 7.85
C SER A 268 10.27 -10.76 8.53
N TRP A 269 9.33 -11.34 7.80
CA TRP A 269 7.97 -11.66 8.22
C TRP A 269 7.65 -13.11 7.88
N THR A 270 7.06 -13.82 8.82
CA THR A 270 6.44 -15.13 8.55
C THR A 270 5.09 -14.92 7.90
N VAL A 271 4.86 -15.57 6.75
CA VAL A 271 3.65 -15.42 5.95
C VAL A 271 2.71 -16.58 6.21
N TYR A 272 1.45 -16.25 6.49
CA TYR A 272 0.37 -17.17 6.77
C TYR A 272 -0.83 -16.90 5.87
N VAL A 273 -1.71 -17.90 5.78
CA VAL A 273 -3.01 -17.80 5.13
C VAL A 273 -4.10 -18.34 6.07
N GLN A 274 -5.24 -17.65 6.13
CA GLN A 274 -6.51 -18.24 6.60
C GLN A 274 -7.28 -18.76 5.40
N VAL A 275 -7.97 -19.90 5.54
CA VAL A 275 -8.64 -20.57 4.42
C VAL A 275 -10.07 -20.92 4.78
N LEU A 276 -11.00 -20.59 3.89
CA LEU A 276 -12.40 -21.04 3.94
C LEU A 276 -12.76 -21.72 2.61
N THR A 277 -13.45 -22.86 2.67
CA THR A 277 -14.13 -23.41 1.48
C THR A 277 -15.35 -22.55 1.14
N PRO A 278 -15.88 -22.63 -0.10
CA PRO A 278 -17.11 -21.93 -0.45
C PRO A 278 -18.27 -22.27 0.49
N GLU A 279 -18.43 -23.53 0.88
CA GLU A 279 -19.50 -23.98 1.79
C GLU A 279 -19.33 -23.46 3.21
N GLN A 280 -18.09 -23.26 3.66
CA GLN A 280 -17.81 -22.63 4.94
C GLN A 280 -18.10 -21.13 4.88
N ALA A 281 -17.74 -20.46 3.78
CA ALA A 281 -18.00 -19.04 3.57
C ALA A 281 -19.50 -18.71 3.56
N GLU A 282 -20.34 -19.56 2.94
CA GLU A 282 -21.81 -19.39 2.95
C GLU A 282 -22.43 -19.46 4.34
N LYS A 283 -21.81 -20.21 5.26
CA LYS A 283 -22.29 -20.40 6.64
C LYS A 283 -21.57 -19.50 7.64
N PHE A 284 -20.57 -18.73 7.18
CA PHE A 284 -19.75 -17.93 8.07
C PHE A 284 -20.56 -16.75 8.60
N ARG A 285 -20.46 -16.48 9.90
CA ARG A 285 -21.23 -15.40 10.55
C ARG A 285 -20.99 -14.05 9.88
N TRP A 286 -19.74 -13.81 9.48
CA TRP A 286 -19.33 -12.55 8.89
C TRP A 286 -19.37 -12.65 7.37
N ASN A 287 -19.85 -11.61 6.71
CA ASN A 287 -19.71 -11.51 5.27
C ASN A 287 -18.22 -11.45 4.92
N ILE A 288 -17.70 -12.49 4.26
CA ILE A 288 -16.28 -12.59 3.90
C ILE A 288 -15.82 -11.54 2.88
N PHE A 289 -16.76 -10.81 2.28
CA PHE A 289 -16.52 -9.71 1.34
C PHE A 289 -16.62 -8.32 2.01
N ASP A 290 -16.93 -8.26 3.32
CA ASP A 290 -16.95 -7.02 4.09
C ASP A 290 -15.56 -6.73 4.67
N LEU A 291 -14.87 -5.74 4.09
CA LEU A 291 -13.53 -5.30 4.49
C LEU A 291 -13.45 -4.73 5.93
N THR A 292 -14.59 -4.53 6.60
CA THR A 292 -14.61 -4.11 8.01
C THR A 292 -14.56 -5.29 8.99
N LYS A 293 -14.54 -6.54 8.49
CA LYS A 293 -14.58 -7.77 9.29
C LYS A 293 -13.28 -8.57 9.20
N VAL A 294 -12.86 -9.14 10.33
CA VAL A 294 -11.81 -10.17 10.40
C VAL A 294 -12.41 -11.57 10.50
N TRP A 295 -11.62 -12.58 10.14
CA TRP A 295 -11.93 -13.98 10.46
C TRP A 295 -11.28 -14.34 11.79
N PRO A 296 -12.04 -14.61 12.87
CA PRO A 296 -11.46 -14.92 14.17
C PRO A 296 -10.50 -16.12 14.10
N GLN A 297 -9.29 -15.98 14.62
CA GLN A 297 -8.23 -16.99 14.46
C GLN A 297 -8.52 -18.31 15.20
N ASN A 298 -9.39 -18.28 16.21
CA ASN A 298 -9.89 -19.48 16.89
C ASN A 298 -10.89 -20.27 16.02
N GLU A 299 -11.53 -19.63 15.05
CA GLU A 299 -12.47 -20.27 14.12
C GLU A 299 -11.79 -20.62 12.79
N VAL A 300 -10.91 -19.74 12.30
CA VAL A 300 -10.14 -19.94 11.07
C VAL A 300 -8.64 -19.78 11.39
N PRO A 301 -7.93 -20.85 11.77
CA PRO A 301 -6.52 -20.76 12.17
C PRO A 301 -5.58 -20.28 11.06
N LEU A 302 -4.47 -19.66 11.45
CA LEU A 302 -3.40 -19.30 10.54
C LEU A 302 -2.59 -20.53 10.11
N ARG A 303 -2.48 -20.76 8.80
CA ARG A 303 -1.58 -21.77 8.23
C ARG A 303 -0.33 -21.11 7.64
N PRO A 304 0.89 -21.46 8.08
CA PRO A 304 2.11 -20.89 7.51
C PRO A 304 2.31 -21.34 6.06
N ILE A 305 2.84 -20.45 5.22
CA ILE A 305 3.10 -20.72 3.79
C ILE A 305 4.54 -20.38 3.37
N GLY A 306 5.15 -19.38 4.02
CA GLY A 306 6.42 -18.85 3.56
C GLY A 306 7.04 -17.83 4.50
N LYS A 307 8.16 -17.27 4.05
CA LYS A 307 8.89 -16.19 4.72
C LYS A 307 9.21 -15.09 3.71
N PHE A 308 8.89 -13.86 4.05
CA PHE A 308 9.25 -12.67 3.29
C PHE A 308 10.39 -11.95 4.02
N SER A 309 11.46 -11.58 3.33
CA SER A 309 12.61 -10.88 3.92
C SER A 309 13.13 -9.78 3.01
N LEU A 310 13.62 -8.68 3.58
CA LEU A 310 14.21 -7.56 2.87
C LEU A 310 15.70 -7.48 3.16
N ASN A 311 16.52 -7.41 2.11
CA ASN A 311 17.97 -7.55 2.22
C ASN A 311 18.78 -6.64 1.30
N LYS A 312 18.13 -5.72 0.58
CA LYS A 312 18.82 -4.78 -0.31
C LYS A 312 18.11 -3.44 -0.40
N ASN A 313 18.85 -2.37 -0.10
CA ASN A 313 18.37 -1.00 -0.28
C ASN A 313 18.28 -0.61 -1.77
N PRO A 314 17.38 0.32 -2.14
CA PRO A 314 17.38 0.92 -3.47
C PRO A 314 18.70 1.68 -3.70
N GLN A 315 19.16 1.71 -4.95
CA GLN A 315 20.29 2.53 -5.37
C GLN A 315 19.87 3.99 -5.61
N ASN A 316 18.66 4.19 -6.14
CA ASN A 316 18.05 5.50 -6.33
C ASN A 316 16.59 5.46 -5.87
N TYR A 317 16.28 6.22 -4.81
CA TYR A 317 14.92 6.27 -4.25
C TYR A 317 13.87 6.69 -5.30
N PHE A 318 14.16 7.68 -6.14
CA PHE A 318 13.17 8.18 -7.10
C PHE A 318 12.83 7.12 -8.16
N ALA A 319 13.86 6.56 -8.82
CA ALA A 319 13.70 5.58 -9.88
C ALA A 319 13.06 4.26 -9.40
N GLU A 320 13.33 3.85 -8.16
CA GLU A 320 12.97 2.52 -7.67
C GLU A 320 11.79 2.53 -6.69
N ILE A 321 11.63 3.58 -5.88
CA ILE A 321 10.58 3.66 -4.86
C ILE A 321 9.49 4.67 -5.25
N GLU A 322 9.86 5.87 -5.68
CA GLU A 322 8.87 6.89 -6.07
C GLU A 322 8.11 6.45 -7.33
N GLN A 323 8.80 5.92 -8.33
CA GLN A 323 8.21 5.44 -9.58
C GLN A 323 7.60 4.03 -9.52
N LEU A 324 7.66 3.37 -8.36
CA LEU A 324 7.07 2.05 -8.17
C LEU A 324 5.54 2.08 -8.31
N ALA A 325 4.97 1.08 -8.98
CA ALA A 325 3.54 0.99 -9.27
C ALA A 325 3.01 -0.39 -8.87
N PHE A 326 2.13 -0.44 -7.86
CA PHE A 326 1.49 -1.66 -7.40
C PHE A 326 0.01 -1.65 -7.73
N SER A 327 -0.57 -2.75 -8.20
CA SER A 327 -2.01 -2.82 -8.45
C SER A 327 -2.61 -4.12 -7.95
N PRO A 328 -3.74 -4.11 -7.22
CA PRO A 328 -4.47 -5.35 -6.89
C PRO A 328 -4.94 -6.15 -8.12
N SER A 329 -5.00 -5.52 -9.30
CA SER A 329 -5.29 -6.21 -10.57
C SER A 329 -4.08 -6.85 -11.24
N HIS A 330 -2.85 -6.64 -10.73
CA HIS A 330 -1.68 -7.41 -11.15
C HIS A 330 -1.67 -8.75 -10.42
N LEU A 331 -2.33 -9.73 -11.03
CA LEU A 331 -2.51 -11.08 -10.53
C LEU A 331 -1.81 -12.08 -11.46
N VAL A 332 -1.59 -13.29 -10.93
CA VAL A 332 -1.00 -14.42 -11.67
C VAL A 332 -2.01 -15.58 -11.72
N PRO A 333 -1.84 -16.55 -12.63
CA PRO A 333 -2.68 -17.74 -12.66
C PRO A 333 -2.79 -18.41 -11.28
N GLY A 334 -4.02 -18.79 -10.90
CA GLY A 334 -4.33 -19.43 -9.61
C GLY A 334 -4.74 -18.48 -8.49
N VAL A 335 -4.71 -17.16 -8.71
CA VAL A 335 -5.29 -16.16 -7.79
C VAL A 335 -6.28 -15.25 -8.51
N GLU A 336 -7.42 -15.03 -7.87
CA GLU A 336 -8.46 -14.12 -8.33
C GLU A 336 -8.94 -13.19 -7.20
N PRO A 337 -9.45 -12.00 -7.54
CA PRO A 337 -10.10 -11.15 -6.54
C PRO A 337 -11.41 -11.83 -6.09
N SER A 338 -11.76 -11.66 -4.82
CA SER A 338 -13.14 -11.92 -4.39
C SER A 338 -14.06 -10.79 -4.82
N VAL A 339 -15.33 -10.89 -4.46
CA VAL A 339 -16.37 -9.93 -4.85
C VAL A 339 -16.56 -8.83 -3.80
N ASP A 340 -15.58 -8.67 -2.91
CA ASP A 340 -15.44 -7.50 -2.05
C ASP A 340 -15.51 -6.22 -2.91
N PRO A 341 -16.53 -5.36 -2.74
CA PRO A 341 -16.77 -4.23 -3.62
C PRO A 341 -15.64 -3.18 -3.54
N VAL A 342 -14.93 -3.10 -2.41
CA VAL A 342 -13.76 -2.23 -2.27
C VAL A 342 -12.59 -2.83 -3.05
N LEU A 343 -12.33 -4.14 -2.96
CA LEU A 343 -11.31 -4.78 -3.79
C LEU A 343 -11.60 -4.57 -5.27
N GLN A 344 -12.85 -4.78 -5.69
CA GLN A 344 -13.29 -4.65 -7.08
C GLN A 344 -13.02 -3.25 -7.65
N SER A 345 -13.31 -2.18 -6.90
CA SER A 345 -12.99 -0.81 -7.36
C SER A 345 -11.49 -0.57 -7.51
N ARG A 346 -10.68 -1.14 -6.60
CA ARG A 346 -9.22 -1.01 -6.64
C ARG A 346 -8.59 -1.66 -7.87
N LEU A 347 -9.23 -2.68 -8.46
CA LEU A 347 -8.76 -3.30 -9.71
C LEU A 347 -8.65 -2.27 -10.85
N PHE A 348 -9.54 -1.27 -10.85
CA PHE A 348 -9.56 -0.14 -11.79
C PHE A 348 -8.68 1.03 -11.34
N SER A 349 -8.83 1.49 -10.09
CA SER A 349 -8.25 2.77 -9.65
C SER A 349 -6.72 2.80 -9.71
N TYR A 350 -6.05 1.68 -9.43
CA TYR A 350 -4.58 1.66 -9.35
C TYR A 350 -3.91 1.80 -10.73
N PRO A 351 -4.26 1.00 -11.75
CA PRO A 351 -3.71 1.20 -13.09
C PRO A 351 -4.06 2.58 -13.66
N ASP A 352 -5.23 3.12 -13.35
CA ASP A 352 -5.64 4.45 -13.79
C ASP A 352 -4.76 5.56 -13.20
N THR A 353 -4.60 5.60 -11.88
CA THR A 353 -3.75 6.61 -11.24
C THR A 353 -2.27 6.47 -11.64
N HIS A 354 -1.80 5.28 -11.99
CA HIS A 354 -0.45 5.09 -12.54
C HIS A 354 -0.27 5.77 -13.90
N ARG A 355 -1.26 5.64 -14.80
CA ARG A 355 -1.21 6.28 -16.12
C ARG A 355 -1.15 7.80 -16.01
N HIS A 356 -1.84 8.38 -15.03
CA HIS A 356 -1.75 9.81 -14.74
C HIS A 356 -0.40 10.19 -14.11
N ARG A 357 0.00 9.50 -13.03
CA ARG A 357 1.16 9.88 -12.21
C ARG A 357 2.51 9.65 -12.90
N LEU A 358 2.63 8.56 -13.66
CA LEU A 358 3.89 8.08 -14.25
C LEU A 358 3.89 8.09 -15.79
N GLY A 359 2.70 8.14 -16.40
CA GLY A 359 2.52 8.05 -17.84
C GLY A 359 2.00 6.69 -18.32
N VAL A 360 1.52 6.67 -19.57
CA VAL A 360 0.83 5.51 -20.16
C VAL A 360 1.70 4.25 -20.25
N ASN A 361 3.02 4.41 -20.35
CA ASN A 361 4.00 3.34 -20.45
C ASN A 361 4.74 3.04 -19.14
N TYR A 362 4.17 3.36 -17.97
CA TYR A 362 4.83 3.19 -16.65
C TYR A 362 5.36 1.76 -16.38
N GLN A 363 4.82 0.74 -17.04
CA GLN A 363 5.28 -0.64 -16.96
C GLN A 363 6.66 -0.87 -17.59
N GLN A 364 7.12 0.06 -18.43
CA GLN A 364 8.46 0.05 -19.03
C GLN A 364 9.53 0.63 -18.09
N ILE A 365 9.14 1.31 -17.00
CA ILE A 365 10.07 1.75 -15.96
C ILE A 365 10.69 0.49 -15.32
N PRO A 366 12.02 0.38 -15.18
CA PRO A 366 12.69 -0.88 -14.84
C PRO A 366 12.13 -1.60 -13.61
N VAL A 367 11.80 -0.88 -12.54
CA VAL A 367 11.27 -1.49 -11.30
C VAL A 367 9.86 -2.08 -11.47
N ASN A 368 9.10 -1.62 -12.46
CA ASN A 368 7.74 -2.08 -12.75
C ASN A 368 7.69 -3.19 -13.80
N ALA A 369 8.78 -3.40 -14.55
CA ALA A 369 8.84 -4.36 -15.62
C ALA A 369 8.72 -5.80 -15.09
N PRO A 370 7.87 -6.65 -15.69
CA PRO A 370 7.86 -8.08 -15.38
C PRO A 370 9.12 -8.76 -15.93
N LEU A 371 9.45 -9.95 -15.40
CA LEU A 371 10.55 -10.78 -15.92
C LEU A 371 10.36 -11.11 -17.40
N HIS A 372 9.13 -11.48 -17.76
CA HIS A 372 8.74 -11.86 -19.11
C HIS A 372 7.43 -11.16 -19.49
N ALA A 373 7.46 -10.41 -20.58
CA ALA A 373 6.25 -9.88 -21.22
C ALA A 373 6.42 -9.87 -22.72
N PHE A 374 5.41 -10.41 -23.41
CA PHE A 374 5.30 -10.32 -24.86
C PHE A 374 3.84 -10.06 -25.22
N ASN A 375 3.49 -8.77 -25.38
CA ASN A 375 2.15 -8.35 -25.77
C ASN A 375 2.23 -7.49 -27.04
N PRO A 376 2.28 -8.12 -28.22
CA PRO A 376 2.43 -7.41 -29.47
C PRO A 376 1.15 -6.63 -29.84
N PHE A 377 0.11 -6.52 -29.02
CA PHE A 377 -1.09 -5.74 -29.38
C PHE A 377 -1.15 -4.36 -28.71
N GLN A 378 -0.28 -4.10 -27.74
CA GLN A 378 -0.11 -2.76 -27.13
C GLN A 378 1.10 -2.06 -27.75
N ARG A 379 0.91 -0.84 -28.26
CA ARG A 379 1.91 -0.07 -29.03
C ARG A 379 1.89 1.41 -28.66
N ASP A 380 2.98 2.08 -29.00
CA ASP A 380 3.16 3.53 -29.01
C ASP A 380 3.01 4.14 -27.60
N GLY A 381 2.43 5.34 -27.51
CA GLY A 381 2.27 6.09 -26.27
C GLY A 381 3.52 6.87 -25.86
N ALA A 382 3.31 7.88 -25.01
CA ALA A 382 4.40 8.72 -24.50
C ALA A 382 5.47 7.89 -23.79
N MET A 383 6.74 8.23 -24.01
CA MET A 383 7.91 7.54 -23.45
C MET A 383 7.93 6.02 -23.72
N ALA A 384 7.61 5.60 -24.95
CA ALA A 384 7.89 4.24 -25.40
C ALA A 384 9.41 4.05 -25.60
N VAL A 385 10.07 3.34 -24.69
CA VAL A 385 11.54 3.23 -24.59
C VAL A 385 12.07 1.81 -24.82
N ASN A 386 11.18 0.82 -24.96
CA ASN A 386 11.53 -0.59 -25.13
C ASN A 386 11.58 -1.07 -26.60
N GLY A 387 11.62 -0.14 -27.56
CA GLY A 387 11.59 -0.46 -28.99
C GLY A 387 10.21 -0.83 -29.55
N ASN A 388 9.15 -0.77 -28.73
CA ASN A 388 7.74 -0.87 -29.16
C ASN A 388 7.42 -2.14 -29.97
N TYR A 389 8.11 -3.25 -29.66
CA TYR A 389 8.05 -4.52 -30.40
C TYR A 389 8.42 -4.44 -31.90
N GLY A 390 9.01 -3.35 -32.38
CA GLY A 390 9.43 -3.18 -33.78
C GLY A 390 8.32 -3.51 -34.79
N ALA A 391 8.65 -4.27 -35.82
CA ALA A 391 7.74 -4.64 -36.91
C ALA A 391 6.75 -5.78 -36.57
N ASN A 392 6.60 -6.17 -35.30
CA ASN A 392 5.65 -7.21 -34.92
C ASN A 392 4.22 -6.81 -35.28
N PRO A 393 3.44 -7.68 -35.98
CA PRO A 393 2.02 -7.43 -36.22
C PRO A 393 1.28 -7.11 -34.92
N ASN A 394 0.49 -6.04 -34.93
CA ASN A 394 -0.27 -5.55 -33.78
C ASN A 394 -1.71 -6.10 -33.74
N TYR A 395 -1.92 -7.25 -34.38
CA TYR A 395 -3.17 -7.99 -34.45
C TYR A 395 -2.85 -9.50 -34.54
N PRO A 396 -3.80 -10.42 -34.28
CA PRO A 396 -3.62 -11.85 -34.48
C PRO A 396 -3.34 -12.17 -35.96
N SER A 397 -2.06 -12.27 -36.32
CA SER A 397 -1.60 -12.35 -37.70
C SER A 397 -1.21 -13.78 -38.09
N SER A 398 -1.49 -14.16 -39.33
CA SER A 398 -1.03 -15.43 -39.91
C SER A 398 0.48 -15.45 -40.20
N TYR A 399 1.12 -14.28 -40.34
CA TYR A 399 2.54 -14.14 -40.64
C TYR A 399 3.45 -14.40 -39.42
N ARG A 400 2.93 -14.21 -38.20
CA ARG A 400 3.62 -14.56 -36.95
C ARG A 400 2.62 -15.18 -35.97
N LYS A 401 2.60 -16.50 -35.92
CA LYS A 401 1.74 -17.25 -35.01
C LYS A 401 2.16 -17.04 -33.55
N LEU A 402 1.17 -16.90 -32.67
CA LEU A 402 1.35 -16.84 -31.22
C LEU A 402 0.91 -18.17 -30.59
N THR A 403 1.57 -18.56 -29.50
CA THR A 403 1.14 -19.66 -28.63
C THR A 403 0.45 -19.10 -27.40
N TYR A 404 -0.66 -19.71 -26.99
CA TYR A 404 -1.42 -19.30 -25.80
C TYR A 404 -1.35 -20.39 -24.74
N ALA A 405 -0.99 -20.02 -23.51
CA ALA A 405 -1.05 -20.93 -22.38
C ALA A 405 -2.52 -21.18 -21.98
N PRO A 406 -2.91 -22.41 -21.61
CA PRO A 406 -4.29 -22.75 -21.24
C PRO A 406 -4.61 -22.29 -19.81
N VAL A 407 -4.54 -20.98 -19.56
CA VAL A 407 -4.94 -20.39 -18.28
C VAL A 407 -6.44 -20.20 -18.29
N LYS A 408 -7.16 -20.97 -17.46
CA LYS A 408 -8.62 -20.85 -17.31
C LYS A 408 -8.94 -20.02 -16.07
N PRO A 409 -9.83 -19.02 -16.16
CA PRO A 409 -10.36 -18.35 -14.99
C PRO A 409 -11.30 -19.28 -14.20
N THR A 410 -11.35 -19.06 -12.89
CA THR A 410 -12.12 -19.77 -11.85
C THR A 410 -13.59 -19.35 -11.83
N VAL A 411 -14.13 -18.93 -12.98
CA VAL A 411 -15.50 -18.39 -13.15
C VAL A 411 -16.61 -19.44 -13.02
N THR A 412 -16.29 -20.67 -12.63
CA THR A 412 -17.23 -21.79 -12.63
C THR A 412 -18.09 -21.90 -11.37
N HIS A 413 -17.82 -21.11 -10.32
CA HIS A 413 -18.55 -21.21 -9.06
C HIS A 413 -19.59 -20.12 -8.82
N GLU A 414 -19.31 -18.86 -9.18
CA GLU A 414 -20.22 -17.77 -8.85
C GLU A 414 -21.49 -17.83 -9.72
N LYS A 415 -22.56 -18.41 -9.14
CA LYS A 415 -23.90 -18.31 -9.68
C LYS A 415 -24.53 -17.01 -9.20
N TRP A 416 -24.51 -16.01 -10.06
CA TRP A 416 -25.14 -14.73 -9.81
C TRP A 416 -26.65 -14.84 -10.03
N SER A 417 -27.44 -14.37 -9.06
CA SER A 417 -28.90 -14.24 -9.17
C SER A 417 -29.32 -12.90 -8.61
N GLY A 418 -30.20 -12.18 -9.31
CA GLY A 418 -30.71 -10.88 -8.90
C GLY A 418 -30.77 -9.88 -10.03
N SER A 419 -31.42 -8.75 -9.77
CA SER A 419 -31.40 -7.57 -10.65
C SER A 419 -30.18 -6.71 -10.33
N ALA A 420 -29.70 -5.94 -11.30
CA ALA A 420 -28.78 -4.85 -11.00
C ALA A 420 -29.48 -3.84 -10.06
N VAL A 421 -28.82 -3.48 -8.95
CA VAL A 421 -29.35 -2.56 -7.94
C VAL A 421 -28.39 -1.41 -7.68
N HIS A 422 -28.92 -0.30 -7.17
CA HIS A 422 -28.15 0.84 -6.69
C HIS A 422 -28.44 1.04 -5.20
N ALA A 423 -27.59 0.48 -4.34
CA ALA A 423 -27.76 0.47 -2.90
C ALA A 423 -26.41 0.40 -2.18
N LEU A 424 -26.40 0.68 -0.87
CA LEU A 424 -25.27 0.36 0.00
C LEU A 424 -25.06 -1.15 0.03
N PHE A 425 -23.81 -1.56 0.21
CA PHE A 425 -23.47 -2.97 0.39
C PHE A 425 -24.18 -3.55 1.62
N GLN A 426 -24.23 -2.77 2.70
CA GLN A 426 -24.99 -3.08 3.91
C GLN A 426 -25.13 -1.83 4.79
N ASP A 427 -26.33 -1.60 5.33
CA ASP A 427 -26.59 -0.56 6.33
C ASP A 427 -25.85 -0.84 7.64
N VAL A 428 -25.44 0.22 8.34
CA VAL A 428 -24.79 0.09 9.65
C VAL A 428 -25.76 -0.57 10.64
N ASN A 429 -25.30 -1.61 11.33
CA ASN A 429 -26.07 -2.31 12.35
C ASN A 429 -25.19 -2.75 13.53
N ASP A 430 -25.77 -3.45 14.51
CA ASP A 430 -25.06 -3.80 15.75
C ASP A 430 -23.90 -4.79 15.56
N ASP A 431 -23.94 -5.63 14.52
CA ASP A 431 -22.83 -6.54 14.21
C ASP A 431 -21.55 -5.78 13.80
N ASP A 432 -21.67 -4.53 13.34
CA ASP A 432 -20.52 -3.68 13.02
C ASP A 432 -19.70 -3.28 14.27
N PHE A 433 -20.30 -3.37 15.47
CA PHE A 433 -19.67 -3.00 16.74
C PHE A 433 -19.09 -4.21 17.50
N VAL A 434 -19.52 -5.42 17.16
CA VAL A 434 -19.11 -6.65 17.88
C VAL A 434 -17.60 -6.88 17.80
N GLN A 435 -17.02 -6.79 16.61
CA GLN A 435 -15.56 -7.00 16.45
C GLN A 435 -14.74 -5.82 17.00
N ALA A 436 -15.28 -4.60 16.95
CA ALA A 436 -14.67 -3.44 17.59
C ALA A 436 -14.60 -3.60 19.12
N LYS A 437 -15.67 -4.11 19.74
CA LYS A 437 -15.68 -4.49 21.17
C LYS A 437 -14.69 -5.62 21.47
N GLY A 438 -14.61 -6.62 20.59
CA GLY A 438 -13.58 -7.66 20.69
C GLY A 438 -12.16 -7.08 20.72
N LEU A 439 -11.87 -6.07 19.90
CA LEU A 439 -10.58 -5.37 19.94
C LEU A 439 -10.40 -4.56 21.24
N TRP A 440 -11.44 -3.89 21.74
CA TRP A 440 -11.40 -3.19 23.03
C TRP A 440 -11.01 -4.12 24.18
N ASP A 441 -11.58 -5.33 24.21
CA ASP A 441 -11.26 -6.34 25.21
C ASP A 441 -9.83 -6.89 25.06
N VAL A 442 -9.32 -6.98 23.82
CA VAL A 442 -7.92 -7.33 23.55
C VAL A 442 -6.97 -6.25 24.07
N LEU A 443 -7.28 -4.96 23.87
CA LEU A 443 -6.47 -3.87 24.41
C LEU A 443 -6.42 -3.94 25.95
N GLY A 444 -7.52 -4.29 26.61
CA GLY A 444 -7.59 -4.45 28.07
C GLY A 444 -6.70 -5.55 28.66
N ARG A 445 -6.13 -6.43 27.82
CA ARG A 445 -5.19 -7.48 28.26
C ARG A 445 -3.77 -6.95 28.50
N THR A 446 -3.47 -5.74 28.02
CA THR A 446 -2.17 -5.10 28.18
C THR A 446 -2.35 -3.80 28.93
N GLN A 447 -1.69 -3.68 30.09
CA GLN A 447 -1.78 -2.50 30.95
C GLN A 447 -1.51 -1.21 30.15
N GLY A 448 -2.36 -0.20 30.34
CA GLY A 448 -2.22 1.13 29.75
C GLY A 448 -2.69 1.26 28.28
N GLN A 449 -2.95 0.18 27.55
CA GLN A 449 -3.41 0.29 26.14
C GLN A 449 -4.81 0.90 26.02
N GLN A 450 -5.71 0.60 26.96
CA GLN A 450 -7.04 1.21 27.00
C GLN A 450 -6.97 2.70 27.39
N ASP A 451 -6.11 3.06 28.34
CA ASP A 451 -5.89 4.46 28.74
C ASP A 451 -5.26 5.28 27.61
N ASN A 452 -4.24 4.73 26.94
CA ASN A 452 -3.64 5.33 25.75
C ASN A 452 -4.70 5.54 24.66
N PHE A 453 -5.54 4.55 24.40
CA PHE A 453 -6.62 4.68 23.42
C PHE A 453 -7.54 5.87 23.72
N VAL A 454 -8.02 5.99 24.97
CA VAL A 454 -8.88 7.10 25.41
C VAL A 454 -8.15 8.43 25.22
N GLY A 455 -6.90 8.56 25.70
CA GLY A 455 -6.11 9.78 25.54
C GLY A 455 -5.85 10.14 24.08
N ASN A 456 -5.59 9.15 23.21
CA ASN A 456 -5.35 9.34 21.79
C ASN A 456 -6.59 9.90 21.07
N VAL A 457 -7.77 9.33 21.34
CA VAL A 457 -9.04 9.83 20.78
C VAL A 457 -9.33 11.22 21.33
N SER A 458 -9.30 11.40 22.64
CA SER A 458 -9.65 12.67 23.29
C SER A 458 -8.76 13.83 22.88
N GLY A 459 -7.45 13.59 22.76
CA GLY A 459 -6.48 14.60 22.31
C GLY A 459 -6.70 15.05 20.86
N HIS A 460 -7.27 14.20 20.00
CA HIS A 460 -7.63 14.57 18.63
C HIS A 460 -9.04 15.17 18.54
N LEU A 461 -10.01 14.60 19.25
CA LEU A 461 -11.42 14.95 19.21
C LEU A 461 -11.74 16.29 19.87
N CYS A 462 -10.94 16.76 20.84
CA CYS A 462 -11.21 18.01 21.55
C CYS A 462 -11.26 19.25 20.64
N ALA A 463 -10.58 19.20 19.49
CA ALA A 463 -10.57 20.25 18.48
C ALA A 463 -11.80 20.24 17.55
N ALA A 464 -12.66 19.22 17.61
CA ALA A 464 -13.88 19.15 16.82
C ALA A 464 -15.02 19.98 17.43
N LYS A 465 -15.99 20.39 16.61
CA LYS A 465 -17.21 21.06 17.09
C LYS A 465 -18.03 20.17 18.05
N GLN A 466 -18.72 20.79 19.00
CA GLN A 466 -19.38 20.10 20.10
C GLN A 466 -20.43 19.07 19.64
N ASP A 467 -21.21 19.37 18.60
CA ASP A 467 -22.18 18.44 18.04
C ASP A 467 -21.52 17.17 17.47
N THR A 468 -20.38 17.34 16.81
CA THR A 468 -19.55 16.25 16.27
C THR A 468 -18.96 15.41 17.42
N ARG A 469 -18.48 16.07 18.48
CA ARG A 469 -18.00 15.37 19.68
C ARG A 469 -19.10 14.52 20.32
N ASN A 470 -20.31 15.07 20.49
CA ASN A 470 -21.45 14.35 21.04
C ASN A 470 -21.79 13.08 20.24
N ARG A 471 -21.91 13.17 18.91
CA ARG A 471 -22.12 11.99 18.04
C ARG A 471 -21.01 10.96 18.18
N THR A 472 -19.77 11.43 18.32
CA THR A 472 -18.60 10.55 18.46
C THR A 472 -18.64 9.79 19.79
N TYR A 473 -19.05 10.41 20.90
CA TYR A 473 -19.23 9.74 22.19
C TYR A 473 -20.31 8.65 22.12
N GLU A 474 -21.41 8.93 21.43
CA GLU A 474 -22.49 7.95 21.20
C GLU A 474 -21.99 6.76 20.39
N MET A 475 -21.24 7.00 19.31
CA MET A 475 -20.63 5.94 18.51
C MET A 475 -19.73 5.02 19.35
N PHE A 476 -18.85 5.57 20.20
CA PHE A 476 -18.01 4.76 21.09
C PHE A 476 -18.82 4.08 22.21
N GLY A 477 -19.92 4.68 22.66
CA GLY A 477 -20.86 4.08 23.61
C GLY A 477 -21.53 2.81 23.08
N ARG A 478 -21.69 2.68 21.75
CA ARG A 478 -22.16 1.44 21.10
C ARG A 478 -21.12 0.32 21.11
N VAL A 479 -19.83 0.65 21.19
CA VAL A 479 -18.77 -0.35 21.39
C VAL A 479 -18.77 -0.82 22.84
N ASP A 480 -18.69 0.14 23.77
CA ASP A 480 -18.74 -0.10 25.21
C ASP A 480 -19.16 1.20 25.92
N ALA A 481 -20.16 1.11 26.81
CA ALA A 481 -20.70 2.29 27.49
C ALA A 481 -19.64 3.01 28.35
N SER A 482 -18.70 2.26 28.95
CA SER A 482 -17.60 2.84 29.74
C SER A 482 -16.59 3.55 28.85
N LEU A 483 -16.33 3.04 27.65
CA LEU A 483 -15.44 3.66 26.67
C LEU A 483 -15.99 5.01 26.21
N GLY A 484 -17.26 5.07 25.78
CA GLY A 484 -17.89 6.33 25.37
C GLY A 484 -17.89 7.38 26.48
N LYS A 485 -18.15 6.96 27.72
CA LYS A 485 -18.08 7.83 28.90
C LYS A 485 -16.67 8.35 29.17
N ALA A 486 -15.66 7.48 29.16
CA ALA A 486 -14.26 7.85 29.41
C ALA A 486 -13.76 8.84 28.36
N ILE A 487 -14.04 8.59 27.07
CA ILE A 487 -13.67 9.52 25.99
C ILE A 487 -14.37 10.87 26.18
N LYS A 488 -15.65 10.89 26.54
CA LYS A 488 -16.37 12.15 26.80
C LYS A 488 -15.73 12.94 27.94
N GLU A 489 -15.54 12.31 29.09
CA GLU A 489 -14.97 12.96 30.27
C GLU A 489 -13.57 13.51 30.00
N GLU A 490 -12.72 12.77 29.30
CA GLU A 490 -11.37 13.22 29.00
C GLU A 490 -11.33 14.29 27.89
N THR A 491 -12.16 14.14 26.85
CA THR A 491 -12.20 15.12 25.76
C THR A 491 -12.67 16.48 26.26
N GLU A 492 -13.73 16.56 27.06
CA GLU A 492 -14.29 17.85 27.51
C GLU A 492 -13.38 18.57 28.53
N LYS A 493 -12.40 17.89 29.16
CA LYS A 493 -11.33 18.56 29.93
C LYS A 493 -10.33 19.29 29.03
N LEU A 494 -10.16 18.83 27.79
CA LEU A 494 -9.18 19.33 26.83
C LEU A 494 -9.74 20.41 25.90
N VAL A 495 -11.06 20.58 25.85
CA VAL A 495 -11.73 21.63 25.06
C VAL A 495 -11.37 22.99 25.64
N LYS A 496 -10.88 23.88 24.78
CA LYS A 496 -10.48 25.26 25.14
C LYS A 496 -11.58 26.27 24.84
#